data_AF-A0A849NLQ9-F1
#
_entry.id   AF-A0A849NLQ9-F1
#
_cell.length_a   1.000
_cell.length_b   1.000
_cell.length_c   1.000
_cell.angle_alpha   90.00
_cell.angle_beta   90.00
_cell.angle_gamma   90.00
#
_symmetry.space_group_name_H-M   'P 1'
#
loop_
_entity.id
_entity.type
_entity.pdbx_description
1 polymer ?
#
loop_
_entity_poly.entity_id
_entity_poly.type
_entity_poly.pdbx_seq_one_letter_code
_entity_poly.pdbx_strand_id
1 'polypeptide(L)'
;MKNKNDDLKIPRAFLSFDLEYNLDDKIHFINEIVNSTVKFAVRSWSTPFTRPTFLWTKKVKEKILRCNFAVVIVDEFTHESQNVLREIHIAQKNSIPIFGVYIPGIRASCKLPPGLLRERTIKWNWTLIGTAVTFVMKNETDKWEQLR
;
A
#
# COMPACT_ATOMS: atom_id res chain seq x y z
N MET A 1 17.66 -19.34 23.59
CA MET A 1 17.53 -20.08 22.31
C MET A 1 16.43 -19.41 21.50
N LYS A 2 16.75 -18.72 20.39
CA LYS A 2 15.72 -18.19 19.48
C LYS A 2 15.19 -19.37 18.67
N ASN A 3 13.87 -19.54 18.64
CA ASN A 3 13.22 -20.62 17.90
C ASN A 3 13.56 -20.49 16.41
N LYS A 4 14.12 -21.54 15.81
CA LYS A 4 14.43 -21.62 14.36
C LYS A 4 13.20 -21.63 13.44
N ASN A 5 12.00 -21.42 14.00
CA ASN A 5 10.74 -21.26 13.25
C ASN A 5 10.26 -19.80 13.17
N ASP A 6 10.97 -18.86 13.80
CA ASP A 6 10.75 -17.40 13.65
C ASP A 6 11.50 -16.83 12.42
N ASP A 7 11.93 -17.68 11.48
CA ASP A 7 12.29 -17.24 10.14
C ASP A 7 11.05 -16.64 9.49
N LEU A 8 10.93 -15.33 9.68
CA LEU A 8 9.83 -14.44 9.33
C LEU A 8 9.15 -14.92 8.04
N LYS A 9 7.84 -15.21 8.12
CA LYS A 9 6.99 -15.02 6.95
C LYS A 9 7.17 -13.57 6.50
N ILE A 10 7.89 -13.37 5.40
CA ILE A 10 8.10 -12.06 4.80
C ILE A 10 6.71 -11.40 4.64
N PRO A 11 6.46 -10.25 5.29
CA PRO A 11 5.17 -9.58 5.20
C PRO A 11 4.77 -9.36 3.74
N ARG A 12 3.50 -9.58 3.41
CA ARG A 12 3.00 -9.43 2.04
C ARG A 12 2.24 -8.12 1.92
N ALA A 13 2.68 -7.24 1.03
CA ALA A 13 1.99 -5.99 0.74
C ALA A 13 1.16 -6.12 -0.53
N PHE A 14 -0.09 -5.67 -0.48
CA PHE A 14 -0.85 -5.35 -1.68
C PHE A 14 -0.48 -3.94 -2.14
N LEU A 15 0.01 -3.79 -3.37
CA LEU A 15 0.31 -2.47 -3.93
C LEU A 15 -0.87 -1.98 -4.77
N SER A 16 -1.53 -0.93 -4.29
CA SER A 16 -2.62 -0.20 -4.94
C SER A 16 -2.06 1.06 -5.59
N PHE A 17 -2.41 1.33 -6.84
CA PHE A 17 -1.92 2.49 -7.60
C PHE A 17 -2.89 2.82 -8.73
N ASP A 18 -2.82 4.05 -9.24
CA ASP A 18 -3.54 4.40 -10.46
C ASP A 18 -2.82 3.81 -11.68
N LEU A 19 -3.52 2.98 -12.46
CA LEU A 19 -2.94 2.35 -13.65
C LEU A 19 -2.70 3.32 -14.80
N GLU A 20 -3.50 4.38 -14.91
CA GLU A 20 -3.38 5.36 -15.99
C GLU A 20 -2.25 6.35 -15.71
N TYR A 21 -2.11 6.77 -14.44
CA TYR A 21 -1.15 7.81 -14.07
C TYR A 21 0.13 7.30 -13.40
N ASN A 22 0.12 6.14 -12.73
CA ASN A 22 1.23 5.69 -11.87
C ASN A 22 1.84 4.34 -12.28
N LEU A 23 1.72 3.93 -13.55
CA LEU A 23 2.31 2.67 -14.00
C LEU A 23 3.84 2.68 -13.86
N ASP A 24 4.49 3.78 -14.24
CA ASP A 24 5.95 3.95 -14.15
C ASP A 24 6.39 4.07 -12.68
N ASP A 25 5.68 4.85 -11.87
CA ASP A 25 5.94 4.95 -10.43
C ASP A 25 5.87 3.59 -9.74
N LYS A 26 4.88 2.77 -10.09
CA LYS A 26 4.79 1.39 -9.59
C LYS A 26 6.01 0.56 -10.00
N ILE A 27 6.53 0.72 -11.21
CA ILE A 27 7.71 -0.01 -11.67
C ILE A 27 8.94 0.44 -10.88
N HIS A 28 9.12 1.75 -10.70
CA HIS A 28 10.19 2.31 -9.89
C HIS A 28 10.13 1.80 -8.44
N PHE A 29 8.95 1.80 -7.82
CA PHE A 29 8.76 1.32 -6.45
C PHE A 29 9.20 -0.14 -6.29
N ILE A 30 8.82 -1.01 -7.24
CA ILE A 30 9.17 -2.43 -7.21
C ILE A 30 10.66 -2.65 -7.48
N ASN A 31 11.28 -1.87 -8.35
CA ASN A 31 12.71 -1.98 -8.62
C ASN A 31 13.54 -1.51 -7.43
N GLU A 32 13.11 -0.44 -6.77
CA GLU A 32 13.81 0.11 -5.61
C GLU A 32 13.64 -0.74 -4.36
N ILE A 33 12.46 -1.32 -4.09
CA ILE A 33 12.27 -2.15 -2.88
C ILE A 33 13.21 -3.36 -2.87
N VAL A 34 13.46 -3.95 -4.05
CA VAL A 34 14.39 -5.09 -4.20
C VAL A 34 15.80 -4.73 -3.73
N ASN A 35 16.19 -3.46 -3.89
CA ASN A 35 17.49 -2.94 -3.46
C ASN A 35 17.43 -2.22 -2.09
N SER A 36 16.26 -2.17 -1.45
CA SER A 36 16.07 -1.47 -0.18
C SER A 36 16.42 -2.36 1.02
N THR A 37 16.62 -1.73 2.18
CA THR A 37 16.81 -2.45 3.45
C THR A 37 15.50 -2.98 4.05
N VAL A 38 14.36 -2.68 3.43
CA VAL A 38 13.03 -2.99 3.98
C VAL A 38 12.61 -4.40 3.55
N LYS A 39 12.12 -5.20 4.52
CA LYS A 39 11.72 -6.59 4.27
C LYS A 39 10.20 -6.76 4.19
N PHE A 40 9.63 -6.60 2.99
CA PHE A 40 8.31 -7.12 2.64
C PHE A 40 8.24 -7.51 1.17
N ALA A 41 7.37 -8.45 0.84
CA ALA A 41 7.12 -8.90 -0.53
C ALA A 41 5.95 -8.11 -1.11
N VAL A 42 6.22 -7.32 -2.15
CA VAL A 42 5.17 -6.67 -2.94
C VAL A 42 4.46 -7.72 -3.78
N ARG A 43 3.15 -7.83 -3.63
CA ARG A 43 2.28 -8.55 -4.55
C ARG A 43 1.61 -7.53 -5.45
N SER A 44 2.28 -7.21 -6.55
CA SER A 44 1.77 -6.34 -7.62
C SER A 44 0.69 -7.06 -8.43
N TRP A 45 -0.50 -7.15 -7.85
CA TRP A 45 -1.62 -7.83 -8.48
C TRP A 45 -2.75 -6.90 -8.89
N SER A 46 -2.55 -5.58 -8.84
CA SER A 46 -3.56 -4.66 -9.36
C SER A 46 -3.85 -5.02 -10.81
N THR A 47 -5.13 -5.19 -11.10
CA THR A 47 -5.63 -5.68 -12.39
C THR A 47 -6.33 -4.55 -13.10
N PRO A 48 -6.09 -4.35 -14.42
CA PRO A 48 -6.82 -3.38 -15.22
C PRO A 48 -8.31 -3.36 -14.91
N PHE A 49 -8.85 -2.15 -14.77
CA PHE A 49 -10.27 -1.93 -14.54
C PHE A 49 -11.07 -2.15 -15.82
N THR A 50 -11.17 -3.38 -16.27
CA THR A 50 -12.08 -3.68 -17.39
C THR A 50 -13.46 -3.92 -16.82
N ARG A 51 -14.19 -2.83 -16.57
CA ARG A 51 -15.56 -2.75 -16.02
C ARG A 51 -15.72 -3.53 -14.69
N PRO A 52 -16.20 -2.88 -13.62
CA PRO A 52 -16.61 -3.55 -12.38
C PRO A 52 -17.47 -4.79 -12.65
N THR A 53 -16.94 -5.98 -12.45
CA THR A 53 -17.76 -7.20 -12.44
C THR A 53 -17.65 -7.85 -11.07
N PHE A 54 -18.70 -8.59 -10.68
CA PHE A 54 -18.67 -9.38 -9.45
C PHE A 54 -17.42 -10.28 -9.38
N LEU A 55 -17.03 -10.86 -10.52
CA LEU A 55 -15.82 -11.70 -10.63
C LEU A 55 -14.53 -10.90 -10.42
N TRP A 56 -14.42 -9.69 -10.97
CA TRP A 56 -13.27 -8.81 -10.71
C TRP A 56 -13.16 -8.50 -9.21
N THR A 57 -14.26 -8.07 -8.58
CA THR A 57 -14.28 -7.72 -7.15
C THR A 57 -13.88 -8.91 -6.29
N LYS A 58 -14.35 -10.12 -6.62
CA LYS A 58 -13.96 -11.35 -5.93
C LYS A 58 -12.46 -11.62 -6.05
N LYS A 59 -11.89 -11.53 -7.26
CA LYS A 59 -10.45 -11.76 -7.49
C LYS A 59 -9.57 -10.73 -6.77
N VAL A 60 -9.93 -9.45 -6.84
CA VAL A 60 -9.19 -8.39 -6.13
C VAL A 60 -9.29 -8.57 -4.62
N LYS A 61 -10.48 -8.90 -4.10
CA LYS A 61 -10.66 -9.23 -2.69
C LYS A 61 -9.78 -10.40 -2.25
N GLU A 62 -9.77 -11.50 -2.99
CA GLU A 62 -8.92 -12.66 -2.68
C GLU A 62 -7.43 -12.30 -2.64
N LYS A 63 -6.98 -11.42 -3.52
CA LYS A 63 -5.59 -10.90 -3.56
C LYS A 63 -5.26 -10.05 -2.34
N ILE A 64 -6.13 -9.10 -2.00
CA ILE A 64 -5.96 -8.23 -0.81
C ILE A 64 -5.94 -9.07 0.47
N LEU A 65 -6.85 -10.02 0.61
CA LEU A 65 -6.93 -10.91 1.79
C LEU A 65 -5.74 -11.85 1.96
N ARG A 66 -4.96 -12.07 0.90
CA ARG A 66 -3.68 -12.82 1.00
C ARG A 66 -2.54 -11.94 1.51
N CYS A 67 -2.72 -10.63 1.57
CA CYS A 67 -1.71 -9.69 2.03
C CYS A 67 -1.90 -9.37 3.53
N ASN A 68 -0.83 -8.93 4.17
CA ASN A 68 -0.84 -8.49 5.57
C ASN A 68 -1.25 -7.02 5.71
N PHE A 69 -0.93 -6.21 4.70
CA PHE A 69 -1.25 -4.79 4.63
C PHE A 69 -1.35 -4.35 3.16
N ALA A 70 -1.87 -3.14 2.94
CA ALA A 70 -1.89 -2.49 1.64
C ALA A 70 -1.08 -1.18 1.66
N VAL A 71 -0.39 -0.92 0.56
CA VAL A 71 0.32 0.32 0.27
C VAL A 71 -0.38 0.98 -0.91
N VAL A 72 -0.76 2.24 -0.77
CA VAL A 72 -1.33 3.04 -1.85
C VAL A 72 -0.24 3.98 -2.37
N ILE A 73 0.08 3.91 -3.66
CA ILE A 73 0.89 4.94 -4.33
C ILE A 73 -0.02 6.14 -4.57
N VAL A 74 0.42 7.31 -4.13
CA VAL A 74 -0.39 8.54 -4.12
C VAL A 74 0.26 9.62 -4.97
N ASP A 75 -0.52 10.12 -5.91
CA ASP A 75 -0.27 11.31 -6.72
C ASP A 75 -1.42 12.34 -6.61
N GLU A 76 -1.51 13.27 -7.55
CA GLU A 76 -2.58 14.29 -7.60
C GLU A 76 -3.95 13.72 -8.04
N PHE A 77 -3.97 12.63 -8.80
CA PHE A 77 -5.18 12.07 -9.44
C PHE A 77 -5.69 10.80 -8.78
N THR A 78 -4.91 10.18 -7.88
CA THR A 78 -5.22 8.91 -7.22
C THR A 78 -6.61 8.91 -6.57
N HIS A 79 -7.05 10.08 -6.07
CA HIS A 79 -8.35 10.25 -5.44
C HIS A 79 -9.55 10.03 -6.37
N GLU A 80 -9.34 10.10 -7.69
CA GLU A 80 -10.36 9.88 -8.73
C GLU A 80 -10.37 8.42 -9.23
N SER A 81 -9.33 7.65 -8.92
CA SER A 81 -9.13 6.30 -9.41
C SER A 81 -10.15 5.31 -8.86
N GLN A 82 -11.12 4.88 -9.68
CA GLN A 82 -12.14 3.93 -9.26
C GLN A 82 -11.56 2.59 -8.77
N ASN A 83 -10.38 2.20 -9.27
CA ASN A 83 -9.63 1.04 -8.80
C ASN A 83 -9.20 1.22 -7.35
N VAL A 84 -8.42 2.27 -7.10
CA VAL A 84 -7.81 2.54 -5.80
C VAL A 84 -8.90 2.71 -4.74
N LEU A 85 -9.96 3.45 -5.06
CA LEU A 85 -11.11 3.64 -4.17
C LEU A 85 -11.72 2.31 -3.71
N ARG A 86 -11.83 1.34 -4.61
CA ARG A 86 -12.38 0.02 -4.27
C ARG A 86 -11.42 -0.86 -3.53
N GLU A 87 -10.15 -0.84 -3.90
CA GLU A 87 -9.11 -1.58 -3.20
C GLU A 87 -9.01 -1.11 -1.75
N ILE A 88 -9.05 0.22 -1.51
CA ILE A 88 -9.13 0.81 -0.17
C ILE A 88 -10.39 0.34 0.55
N HIS A 89 -11.56 0.45 -0.07
CA HIS A 89 -12.82 0.02 0.55
C HIS A 89 -12.79 -1.47 0.94
N ILE A 90 -12.27 -2.34 0.07
CA ILE A 90 -12.13 -3.78 0.35
C ILE A 90 -11.17 -3.99 1.52
N ALA A 91 -10.01 -3.35 1.53
CA ALA A 91 -9.03 -3.49 2.61
C ALA A 91 -9.62 -3.05 3.96
N GLN A 92 -10.26 -1.87 4.01
CA GLN A 92 -10.92 -1.37 5.23
C GLN A 92 -12.02 -2.31 5.72
N LYS A 93 -12.91 -2.77 4.83
CA LYS A 93 -14.00 -3.68 5.19
C LYS A 93 -13.52 -5.01 5.77
N ASN A 94 -12.30 -5.43 5.44
CA ASN A 94 -11.70 -6.66 5.94
C ASN A 94 -10.60 -6.40 6.98
N SER A 95 -10.54 -5.20 7.56
CA SER A 95 -9.55 -4.81 8.58
C SER A 95 -8.09 -5.03 8.16
N ILE A 96 -7.80 -4.91 6.87
CA ILE A 96 -6.42 -4.92 6.35
C ILE A 96 -5.85 -3.51 6.53
N PRO A 97 -4.74 -3.32 7.27
CA PRO A 97 -4.16 -2.01 7.49
C PRO A 97 -3.64 -1.42 6.17
N ILE A 98 -3.81 -0.10 6.03
CA ILE A 98 -3.48 0.66 4.82
C ILE A 98 -2.63 1.86 5.22
N PHE A 99 -1.61 2.15 4.43
CA PHE A 99 -0.91 3.42 4.44
C PHE A 99 -0.59 3.86 3.00
N GLY A 100 -0.37 5.15 2.81
CA GLY A 100 -0.07 5.75 1.53
C GLY A 100 1.39 6.18 1.41
N VAL A 101 1.89 6.24 0.18
CA VAL A 101 3.22 6.72 -0.16
C VAL A 101 3.08 7.73 -1.29
N TYR A 102 3.43 8.99 -1.02
CA TYR A 102 3.47 10.03 -2.06
C TYR A 102 4.60 9.75 -3.04
N ILE A 103 4.31 9.79 -4.34
CA ILE A 103 5.37 9.78 -5.36
C ILE A 103 6.24 11.04 -5.26
N PRO A 104 7.52 10.98 -5.67
CA PRO A 104 8.40 12.14 -5.66
C PRO A 104 7.80 13.34 -6.41
N GLY A 105 7.93 14.54 -5.82
CA GLY A 105 7.45 15.79 -6.44
C GLY A 105 6.02 16.19 -6.07
N ILE A 106 5.24 15.32 -5.44
CA ILE A 106 3.86 15.62 -5.05
C ILE A 106 3.79 16.40 -3.75
N ARG A 107 2.90 17.38 -3.72
CA ARG A 107 2.64 18.17 -2.51
C ARG A 107 1.83 17.34 -1.52
N ALA A 108 2.28 17.30 -0.27
CA ALA A 108 1.59 16.61 0.82
C ALA A 108 0.20 17.19 1.16
N SER A 109 -0.25 18.24 0.48
CA SER A 109 -1.60 18.81 0.56
C SER A 109 -2.54 18.30 -0.55
N CYS A 110 -2.08 17.43 -1.47
CA CYS A 110 -2.93 16.90 -2.53
C CYS A 110 -4.14 16.14 -1.95
N LYS A 111 -5.19 16.03 -2.76
CA LYS A 111 -6.40 15.29 -2.39
C LYS A 111 -6.07 13.82 -2.24
N LEU A 112 -6.56 13.20 -1.17
CA LEU A 112 -6.38 11.78 -0.91
C LEU A 112 -7.66 11.01 -1.25
N PRO A 113 -7.55 9.76 -1.72
CA PRO A 113 -8.71 8.88 -1.84
C PRO A 113 -9.46 8.76 -0.50
N PRO A 114 -10.80 8.84 -0.50
CA PRO A 114 -11.61 8.52 0.67
C PRO A 114 -11.19 7.22 1.33
N GLY A 115 -10.99 7.26 2.66
CA GLY A 115 -10.53 6.12 3.45
C GLY A 115 -9.00 6.02 3.61
N LEU A 116 -8.23 6.81 2.87
CA LEU A 116 -6.80 6.99 3.13
C LEU A 116 -6.59 8.23 4.00
N LEU A 117 -6.00 8.02 5.18
CA LEU A 117 -5.73 9.09 6.14
C LEU A 117 -4.41 9.80 5.80
N ARG A 118 -4.39 11.13 5.89
CA ARG A 118 -3.17 11.90 5.64
C ARG A 118 -2.07 11.57 6.64
N GLU A 119 -2.46 11.30 7.88
CA GLU A 119 -1.59 10.88 8.98
C GLU A 119 -0.97 9.50 8.74
N ARG A 120 -1.54 8.71 7.82
CA ARG A 120 -1.01 7.42 7.37
C ARG A 120 -0.45 7.50 5.95
N THR A 121 -0.11 8.69 5.48
CA THR A 121 0.47 8.90 4.15
C THR A 121 1.82 9.57 4.30
N ILE A 122 2.87 8.90 3.85
CA ILE A 122 4.26 9.32 4.05
C ILE A 122 4.94 9.64 2.71
N LYS A 123 6.06 10.36 2.76
CA LYS A 123 6.91 10.54 1.58
C LYS A 123 7.53 9.20 1.16
N TRP A 124 7.77 9.03 -0.14
CA TRP A 124 8.57 7.91 -0.63
C TRP A 124 10.01 8.02 -0.11
N ASN A 125 10.26 7.31 0.98
CA ASN A 125 11.54 7.19 1.64
C ASN A 125 11.60 5.80 2.29
N TRP A 126 12.59 4.99 1.91
CA TRP A 126 12.68 3.60 2.34
C TRP A 126 12.81 3.44 3.87
N THR A 127 13.44 4.38 4.56
CA THR A 127 13.49 4.38 6.03
C THR A 127 12.10 4.61 6.63
N LEU A 128 11.35 5.60 6.14
CA LEU A 128 9.98 5.86 6.61
C LEU A 128 9.04 4.70 6.28
N ILE A 129 9.15 4.14 5.08
CA ILE A 129 8.38 2.98 4.63
C ILE A 129 8.66 1.77 5.53
N GLY A 130 9.93 1.48 5.86
CA GLY A 130 10.27 0.38 6.75
C GLY A 130 9.67 0.54 8.16
N THR A 131 9.65 1.77 8.68
CA THR A 131 9.03 2.06 9.97
C THR A 131 7.50 1.95 9.90
N ALA A 132 6.87 2.46 8.84
CA ALA A 132 5.42 2.30 8.58
C ALA A 132 5.02 0.83 8.49
N VAL A 133 5.81 -0.01 7.80
CA VAL A 133 5.61 -1.46 7.73
C VAL A 133 5.65 -2.08 9.13
N THR A 134 6.59 -1.65 9.97
CA THR A 134 6.65 -2.14 11.36
C THR A 134 5.40 -1.76 12.15
N PHE A 135 4.91 -0.52 11.99
CA PHE A 135 3.70 -0.06 12.68
C PHE A 135 2.45 -0.83 12.24
N VAL A 136 2.23 -1.01 10.93
CA VAL A 136 1.06 -1.79 10.46
C VAL A 136 1.13 -3.26 10.85
N MET A 137 2.33 -3.85 10.90
CA MET A 137 2.50 -5.26 11.29
C MET A 137 2.30 -5.49 12.80
N LYS A 138 2.53 -4.45 13.63
CA LYS A 138 2.32 -4.49 15.08
C LYS A 138 0.99 -3.86 15.53
N ASN A 139 0.17 -3.37 14.61
CA ASN A 139 -1.04 -2.59 14.88
C ASN A 139 -0.79 -1.33 15.76
N GLU A 140 0.37 -0.68 15.60
CA GLU A 140 0.76 0.50 16.38
C GLU A 140 0.19 1.78 15.76
N THR A 141 -1.05 2.13 16.07
CA THR A 141 -1.76 3.28 15.49
C THR A 141 -1.28 4.63 16.00
N ASP A 142 -0.71 4.68 17.20
CA ASP A 142 -0.42 5.96 17.89
C ASP A 142 0.99 6.48 17.60
N LYS A 143 1.82 5.69 16.92
CA LYS A 143 3.23 6.03 16.64
C LYS A 143 3.44 6.75 15.30
N TRP A 144 2.38 6.90 14.49
CA TRP A 144 2.46 7.48 13.14
C TRP A 144 2.93 8.94 13.12
N GLU A 145 2.73 9.69 14.21
CA GLU A 145 3.23 11.06 14.33
C GLU A 145 4.75 11.16 14.18
N GLN A 146 5.47 10.08 14.47
CA GLN A 146 6.93 9.99 14.34
C GLN A 146 7.41 9.94 12.89
N LEU A 147 6.50 9.77 11.91
CA LEU A 147 6.81 9.71 10.48
C LEU A 147 6.51 11.03 9.74
N ARG A 148 6.15 12.08 10.48
CA ARG A 148 5.84 13.40 9.94
C ARG A 148 7.08 14.25 9.70
#